data_AF-A0A1Z1WA78-F1
#
_entry.id   AF-A0A1Z1WA78-F1
#
_cell.length_a   1.000
_cell.length_b   1.000
_cell.length_c   1.000
_cell.angle_alpha   90.00
_cell.angle_beta   90.00
_cell.angle_gamma   90.00
#
_symmetry.space_group_name_H-M   'P 1'
#
loop_
_entity.id
_entity.type
_entity.pdbx_description
1 polymer ?
#
loop_
_entity_poly.entity_id
_entity_poly.type
_entity_poly.pdbx_seq_one_letter_code
_entity_poly.pdbx_strand_id
1 'polypeptide(L)' 'MPAALRALAARGVRRAAVASYFTAPGRFATQVADAAPWLAAAPLGAHPALAALLLHRYDQARAAAPVPHRQLTSA' A
#
# COMPACT_ATOMS: atom_id res chain seq x y z
N MET A 1 12.08 -2.37 0.57
CA MET A 1 11.90 -1.85 -0.81
C MET A 1 13.22 -1.74 -1.59
N PRO A 2 14.30 -1.07 -1.10
CA PRO A 2 15.53 -0.88 -1.88
C PRO A 2 16.21 -2.17 -2.38
N ALA A 3 16.13 -3.25 -1.59
CA ALA A 3 16.65 -4.56 -2.00
C ALA A 3 15.92 -5.14 -3.24
N ALA A 4 14.60 -4.93 -3.34
CA ALA A 4 13.81 -5.41 -4.48
C ALA A 4 14.17 -4.68 -5.78
N LEU A 5 14.39 -3.36 -5.72
CA LEU A 5 14.87 -2.60 -6.87
C LEU A 5 16.27 -3.03 -7.33
N ARG A 6 17.18 -3.29 -6.39
CA ARG A 6 18.51 -3.82 -6.73
C ARG A 6 18.43 -5.18 -7.40
N ALA A 7 17.56 -6.06 -6.93
CA ALA A 7 17.33 -7.36 -7.56
C ALA A 7 16.77 -7.22 -8.99
N LEU A 8 15.85 -6.27 -9.23
CA LEU A 8 15.36 -5.97 -10.58
C LEU A 8 16.46 -5.41 -11.49
N ALA A 9 17.30 -4.51 -10.97
CA ALA A 9 18.43 -3.95 -11.71
C ALA A 9 19.45 -5.04 -12.09
N ALA A 10 19.77 -5.95 -11.16
CA ALA A 10 20.66 -7.10 -11.41
C ALA A 10 20.11 -8.05 -12.49
N ARG A 11 18.78 -8.08 -12.66
CA ARG A 11 18.09 -8.82 -13.74
C ARG A 11 18.00 -8.04 -15.06
N GLY A 12 18.62 -6.88 -15.17
CA GLY A 12 18.62 -6.05 -16.38
C GLY A 12 17.37 -5.19 -16.56
N VAL A 13 16.46 -5.10 -15.58
CA VAL A 13 15.28 -4.23 -15.66
C VAL A 13 15.73 -2.77 -15.58
N ARG A 14 15.49 -2.01 -16.67
CA ARG A 14 15.93 -0.61 -16.81
C ARG A 14 14.88 0.41 -16.35
N ARG A 15 13.61 0.01 -16.27
CA ARG A 15 12.46 0.86 -15.92
C ARG A 15 11.58 0.15 -14.91
N ALA A 16 11.90 0.32 -13.63
CA ALA A 16 11.11 -0.24 -12.53
C ALA A 16 10.13 0.82 -12.01
N ALA A 17 8.84 0.52 -12.08
CA ALA A 17 7.79 1.35 -11.48
C ALA A 17 7.34 0.75 -10.14
N VAL A 18 6.91 1.61 -9.21
CA VAL A 18 6.39 1.22 -7.90
C VAL A 18 4.92 1.59 -7.80
N ALA A 19 4.08 0.60 -7.52
CA ALA A 19 2.68 0.83 -7.17
C ALA A 19 2.57 1.22 -5.69
N SER A 20 2.01 2.40 -5.41
CA SER A 20 1.81 2.92 -4.06
C SER A 20 0.47 2.46 -3.49
N TYR A 21 0.47 1.36 -2.75
CA TYR A 21 -0.72 0.86 -2.06
C TYR A 21 -0.91 1.55 -0.68
N PHE A 22 -0.76 2.87 -0.67
CA PHE A 22 -0.99 3.71 0.50
C PHE A 22 -2.35 4.39 0.37
N THR A 23 -3.12 4.46 1.46
CA THR A 23 -4.43 5.12 1.47
C THR A 23 -4.33 6.65 1.59
N ALA A 24 -3.20 7.17 2.06
CA ALA A 24 -2.96 8.60 2.22
C ALA A 24 -1.46 8.95 2.02
N PRO A 25 -1.13 10.23 1.76
CA PRO A 25 0.24 10.73 1.82
C PRO A 25 0.85 10.58 3.23
N GLY A 26 2.17 10.53 3.31
CA GLY A 26 2.89 10.46 4.58
C GLY A 26 4.34 10.02 4.40
N ARG A 27 5.10 9.91 5.51
CA ARG A 27 6.55 9.64 5.48
C ARG A 27 6.93 8.41 4.66
N PHE A 28 6.19 7.31 4.78
CA PHE A 28 6.44 6.09 4.01
C PHE A 28 6.18 6.28 2.52
N ALA A 29 5.08 6.94 2.16
CA ALA A 29 4.76 7.22 0.77
C ALA A 29 5.84 8.09 0.11
N THR A 30 6.32 9.13 0.82
CA THR A 30 7.42 9.99 0.35
C THR A 30 8.71 9.21 0.17
N GLN A 31 9.14 8.44 1.18
CA GLN A 31 10.39 7.67 1.08
C GLN A 31 10.37 6.62 -0.03
N VAL A 32 9.22 6.01 -0.30
CA VAL A 32 9.08 5.05 -1.40
C VAL A 32 9.12 5.76 -2.76
N ALA A 33 8.47 6.92 -2.88
CA ALA A 33 8.52 7.72 -4.10
C ALA A 33 9.94 8.20 -4.41
N ASP A 34 10.67 8.72 -3.41
CA ASP A 34 12.05 9.20 -3.56
C ASP A 34 13.02 8.07 -3.94
N ALA A 35 12.75 6.84 -3.48
CA ALA A 35 13.58 5.67 -3.78
C ALA A 35 13.26 5.04 -5.15
N ALA A 36 12.19 5.45 -5.84
CA ALA A 36 11.78 4.84 -7.10
C ALA A 36 12.63 5.38 -8.27
N PRO A 37 13.32 4.52 -9.03
CA PRO A 37 14.29 4.96 -10.05
C PRO A 37 13.63 5.47 -11.34
N TRP A 38 12.33 5.26 -11.53
CA TRP A 38 11.64 5.68 -12.75
C TRP A 38 10.25 6.25 -12.48
N LEU A 39 9.38 5.49 -11.81
CA LEU A 39 8.02 5.92 -11.55
C LEU A 39 7.52 5.39 -10.22
N ALA A 40 6.86 6.24 -9.44
CA ALA A 40 6.05 5.85 -8.31
C ALA A 40 4.63 6.37 -8.52
N ALA A 41 3.64 5.50 -8.34
CA ALA A 41 2.25 5.94 -8.33
C ALA A 41 2.00 6.84 -7.11
N ALA A 42 1.05 7.77 -7.22
CA ALA A 42 0.55 8.50 -6.05
C ALA A 42 -0.18 7.53 -5.09
N PRO A 43 -0.27 7.84 -3.78
CA PRO A 43 -1.18 7.16 -2.88
C PRO A 43 -2.61 7.15 -3.42
N LEU A 44 -3.36 6.08 -3.11
CA LEU A 44 -4.75 5.91 -3.56
C LEU A 44 -5.63 7.10 -3.13
N GLY A 45 -5.39 7.67 -1.95
CA GLY A 45 -6.11 8.85 -1.49
C GLY A 45 -7.63 8.65 -1.50
N ALA A 46 -8.36 9.68 -1.90
CA ALA A 46 -9.82 9.68 -1.98
C ALA A 46 -10.38 9.01 -3.27
N HIS A 47 -9.71 7.98 -3.79
CA HIS A 47 -10.16 7.30 -4.99
C HIS A 47 -11.55 6.66 -4.78
N PRO A 48 -12.54 6.84 -5.69
CA PRO A 48 -13.91 6.34 -5.50
C PRO A 48 -13.98 4.83 -5.26
N ALA A 49 -13.12 4.06 -5.93
CA ALA A 49 -13.04 2.61 -5.71
C ALA A 49 -12.60 2.23 -4.29
N LEU A 50 -11.75 3.05 -3.63
CA LEU A 50 -11.36 2.81 -2.24
C LEU A 50 -12.52 3.11 -1.29
N ALA A 51 -13.29 4.16 -1.54
CA ALA A 51 -14.50 4.46 -0.76
C ALA A 51 -15.54 3.33 -0.88
N ALA A 52 -15.81 2.85 -2.09
CA ALA A 52 -16.69 1.72 -2.33
C ALA A 52 -16.21 0.44 -1.62
N LEU A 53 -14.90 0.18 -1.67
CA LEU A 53 -14.29 -0.95 -0.97
C LEU A 53 -14.49 -0.85 0.55
N LEU A 54 -14.25 0.31 1.15
CA LEU A 54 -14.41 0.52 2.58
C LEU A 54 -15.85 0.29 3.03
N LEU A 55 -16.83 0.82 2.30
CA LEU A 55 -18.24 0.64 2.62
C LEU A 55 -18.64 -0.84 2.54
N HIS A 56 -18.21 -1.52 1.49
CA HIS A 56 -18.47 -2.95 1.34
C HIS A 56 -17.82 -3.80 2.45
N ARG A 57 -16.58 -3.48 2.88
CA ARG A 57 -15.94 -4.16 4.02
C ARG A 57 -16.65 -3.88 5.35
N TYR A 58 -17.16 -2.67 5.52
CA TYR A 58 -17.93 -2.29 6.70
C TYR A 58 -19.24 -3.09 6.78
N ASP A 59 -19.98 -3.22 5.69
CA ASP A 59 -21.20 -4.02 5.64
C ASP A 59 -20.93 -5.51 5.93
N GLN A 60 -19.83 -6.04 5.40
CA GLN A 60 -19.39 -7.41 5.72
C GLN A 60 -19.05 -7.58 7.21
N ALA A 61 -18.34 -6.62 7.81
CA ALA A 61 -18.00 -6.67 9.23
C ALA A 61 -19.24 -6.58 10.13
N ARG A 62 -20.26 -5.82 9.71
CA ARG A 62 -21.54 -5.72 10.43
C ARG A 62 -22.38 -6.99 10.35
N ALA A 63 -22.32 -7.71 9.23
CA ALA A 63 -23.05 -8.95 9.03
C ALA A 63 -22.35 -10.18 9.66
N ALA A 64 -21.04 -10.09 9.91
CA ALA A 64 -20.27 -11.14 10.54
C ALA A 64 -20.53 -11.23 12.05
N ALA A 65 -20.51 -12.44 12.60
CA ALA A 65 -20.46 -12.63 14.05
C ALA A 65 -19.17 -12.01 14.62
N PRO A 66 -19.17 -11.47 15.87
CA PRO A 66 -17.99 -10.86 16.45
C PRO A 66 -16.81 -11.82 16.46
N VAL A 67 -15.79 -11.51 15.66
CA VAL A 67 -14.52 -12.24 15.70
C VAL A 67 -13.69 -11.61 16.82
N PRO A 68 -13.20 -12.37 17.82
CA PRO A 68 -12.40 -11.81 18.89
C PRO A 68 -11.19 -11.09 18.29
N HIS A 69 -11.04 -9.82 18.65
CA HIS A 69 -9.94 -9.00 18.16
C HIS A 69 -8.62 -9.56 18.71
N ARG A 70 -7.67 -9.83 17.83
CA ARG A 70 -6.32 -10.21 18.26
C ARG A 70 -5.63 -8.95 18.76
N GLN A 71 -5.42 -8.84 20.07
CA GLN A 71 -4.59 -7.78 20.63
C GLN A 71 -3.18 -7.93 20.07
N LEU A 72 -2.71 -6.88 19.39
CA LEU A 72 -1.31 -6.74 19.02
C LEU A 72 -0.57 -6.34 20.30
N THR A 73 0.12 -7.29 20.92
CA THR A 73 1.05 -7.01 22.02
C THR A 73 2.10 -6.01 21.52
N SER A 74 2.13 -4.82 22.11
CA SER A 74 3.20 -3.85 21.87
C SER A 74 4.51 -4.39 22.43
N ALA A 75 5.54 -4.43 21.59
CA ALA A 75 6.91 -4.78 21.96
C ALA A 75 7.63 -3.62 22.66
#